data_AF-A0A3D9MLH7-F1
#
_entry.id   AF-A0A3D9MLH7-F1
#
_cell.length_a   1.000
_cell.length_b   1.000
_cell.length_c   1.000
_cell.angle_alpha   90.00
_cell.angle_beta   90.00
_cell.angle_gamma   90.00
#
_symmetry.space_group_name_H-M   'P 1'
#
loop_
_entity.id
_entity.type
_entity.pdbx_description
1 polymer ?
#
loop_
_entity_poly.entity_id
_entity_poly.type
_entity_poly.pdbx_seq_one_letter_code
_entity_poly.pdbx_strand_id
1 'polypeptide(L)'
;MATKRLEQFALHTTIAGAQSRMHELSALIRDAKPLVEQLEKLLASKDVLRAAEAEMAFINENLEGIRRADFERQVDDYEITAIEDTFAGDETHGRAGFPTYNVFGTYRGASFKAPLANQSRVLLAAVTRRSELIPFDVLQRADNPMDALLRNVADVNRGYRN
;
A
#
# COMPACT_ATOMS: atom_id res chain seq x y z
N MET A 1 10.22 16.94 -87.69
CA MET A 1 10.29 15.68 -86.91
C MET A 1 10.56 15.99 -85.42
N ALA A 2 9.57 16.43 -84.64
CA ALA A 2 9.77 16.61 -83.18
C ALA A 2 8.48 16.57 -82.34
N THR A 3 7.33 16.15 -82.89
CA THR A 3 6.05 16.13 -82.16
C THR A 3 5.70 14.77 -81.56
N LYS A 4 6.51 13.73 -81.77
CA LYS A 4 6.21 12.34 -81.34
C LYS A 4 6.65 11.96 -79.92
N ARG A 5 7.07 12.91 -79.06
CA ARG A 5 7.63 12.59 -77.72
C ARG A 5 6.88 13.17 -76.52
N LEU A 6 5.67 13.71 -76.70
CA LEU A 6 4.87 14.23 -75.58
C LEU A 6 3.73 13.32 -75.12
N GLU A 7 3.40 12.26 -75.85
CA GLU A 7 2.28 11.36 -75.49
C GLU A 7 2.67 10.23 -74.53
N GLN A 8 3.97 10.03 -74.27
CA GLN A 8 4.45 8.86 -73.54
C GLN A 8 4.42 9.00 -72.00
N PHE A 9 3.93 10.13 -71.48
CA PHE A 9 3.80 10.39 -70.04
C PHE A 9 2.39 10.77 -69.59
N ALA A 10 1.38 10.70 -70.48
CA ALA A 10 0.00 10.76 -70.04
C ALA A 10 -0.32 9.43 -69.34
N LEU A 11 -0.29 9.42 -68.02
CA LEU A 11 -0.79 8.32 -67.18
C LEU A 11 -2.08 7.77 -67.80
N HIS A 12 -2.03 6.56 -68.34
CA HIS A 12 -3.21 5.82 -68.82
C HIS A 12 -4.06 5.34 -67.63
N THR A 13 -4.46 6.24 -66.76
CA THR A 13 -5.67 6.07 -65.96
C THR A 13 -6.83 6.33 -66.90
N THR A 14 -7.36 5.26 -67.48
CA THR A 14 -8.66 5.33 -68.16
C THR A 14 -9.71 5.84 -67.16
N ILE A 15 -10.69 6.61 -67.63
CA ILE A 15 -11.77 7.12 -66.78
C ILE A 15 -12.43 5.97 -65.99
N ALA A 16 -12.59 4.80 -66.62
CA ALA A 16 -13.09 3.59 -65.98
C ALA A 16 -12.17 3.06 -64.86
N GLY A 17 -10.85 3.07 -65.06
CA GLY A 17 -9.89 2.69 -64.01
C GLY A 17 -9.88 3.65 -62.83
N ALA A 18 -10.01 4.95 -63.08
CA ALA A 18 -10.16 5.96 -62.04
C ALA A 18 -11.47 5.79 -61.24
N GLN A 19 -12.58 5.48 -61.93
CA GLN A 19 -13.88 5.20 -61.30
C GLN A 19 -13.86 3.94 -60.44
N SER A 20 -13.23 2.85 -60.91
CA SER A 20 -13.07 1.62 -60.14
C SER A 20 -12.29 1.87 -58.85
N ARG A 21 -11.16 2.59 -58.95
CA ARG A 21 -10.31 2.92 -57.81
C ARG A 21 -11.01 3.86 -56.81
N MET A 22 -11.82 4.79 -57.30
CA MET A 22 -12.69 5.61 -56.44
C MET A 22 -13.74 4.79 -55.69
N HIS A 23 -14.33 3.77 -56.35
CA HIS A 23 -15.28 2.86 -55.70
C HIS A 23 -14.61 2.01 -54.61
N GLU A 24 -13.44 1.45 -54.88
CA GLU A 24 -12.65 0.71 -53.89
C GLU A 24 -12.28 1.58 -52.69
N LEU A 25 -11.79 2.79 -52.92
CA LEU A 25 -11.49 3.74 -51.83
C LEU A 25 -12.73 4.14 -51.04
N SER A 26 -13.87 4.29 -51.71
CA SER A 26 -15.14 4.62 -51.03
C SER A 26 -15.64 3.47 -50.15
N ALA A 27 -15.45 2.21 -50.58
CA ALA A 27 -15.75 1.03 -49.77
C ALA A 27 -14.84 0.95 -48.54
N LEU A 28 -13.53 1.15 -48.74
CA LEU A 28 -12.56 1.17 -47.63
C LEU A 28 -12.84 2.27 -46.61
N ILE A 29 -13.22 3.48 -47.06
CA ILE A 29 -13.61 4.58 -46.17
C ILE A 29 -14.88 4.23 -45.38
N ARG A 30 -15.86 3.60 -46.04
CA ARG A 30 -17.11 3.18 -45.39
C ARG A 30 -16.83 2.15 -44.29
N ASP A 31 -15.91 1.23 -44.52
CA ASP A 31 -15.54 0.19 -43.56
C ASP A 31 -14.64 0.72 -42.43
N ALA A 32 -13.78 1.70 -42.71
CA ALA A 32 -12.89 2.31 -41.71
C ALA A 32 -13.62 3.26 -40.74
N LYS A 33 -14.66 3.95 -41.20
CA LYS A 33 -15.41 4.94 -40.38
C LYS A 33 -15.93 4.39 -39.04
N PRO A 34 -16.61 3.22 -38.96
CA PRO A 34 -17.06 2.69 -37.68
C PRO A 34 -15.90 2.30 -36.75
N LEU A 35 -14.74 1.90 -37.29
CA LEU A 35 -13.56 1.58 -36.48
C LEU A 35 -12.99 2.82 -35.81
N VAL A 36 -12.99 3.97 -36.51
CA VAL A 36 -12.58 5.25 -35.92
C VAL A 36 -13.54 5.67 -34.81
N GLU A 37 -14.85 5.57 -35.04
CA GLU A 37 -15.86 5.88 -34.00
C GLU A 37 -15.74 4.96 -32.77
N GLN A 38 -15.40 3.68 -32.97
CA GLN A 38 -15.10 2.75 -31.87
C GLN A 38 -13.83 3.13 -31.13
N LEU A 39 -12.77 3.53 -31.85
CA LEU A 39 -11.51 3.98 -31.25
C LEU A 39 -11.72 5.24 -30.39
N GLU A 40 -12.49 6.20 -30.88
CA GLU A 40 -12.85 7.41 -30.13
C GLU A 40 -13.59 7.09 -28.82
N LYS A 41 -14.54 6.14 -28.87
CA LYS A 41 -15.24 5.67 -27.66
C LYS A 41 -14.30 4.97 -26.69
N LEU A 42 -13.37 4.16 -27.19
CA LEU A 42 -12.37 3.48 -26.36
C LEU A 42 -11.39 4.47 -25.71
N LEU A 43 -10.96 5.50 -26.43
CA LEU A 43 -10.11 6.55 -25.90
C LEU A 43 -10.84 7.34 -24.79
N ALA A 44 -12.10 7.74 -25.02
CA ALA A 44 -12.91 8.38 -23.98
C ALA A 44 -13.08 7.48 -22.75
N SER A 45 -13.33 6.18 -22.95
CA SER A 45 -13.44 5.20 -21.85
C SER A 45 -12.13 5.04 -21.08
N LYS A 46 -10.99 5.09 -21.78
CA LYS A 46 -9.66 5.04 -21.16
C LYS A 46 -9.38 6.25 -20.27
N ASP A 47 -9.81 7.44 -20.69
CA ASP A 47 -9.64 8.65 -19.88
C ASP A 47 -10.50 8.60 -18.61
N VAL A 48 -11.72 8.07 -18.70
CA VAL A 48 -12.57 7.79 -17.54
C VAL A 48 -11.92 6.78 -16.59
N LEU A 49 -11.35 5.69 -17.12
CA LEU A 49 -10.63 4.71 -16.31
C LEU A 49 -9.44 5.32 -15.58
N ARG A 50 -8.65 6.16 -16.26
CA ARG A 50 -7.52 6.88 -15.63
C ARG A 50 -7.97 7.81 -14.52
N ALA A 51 -9.08 8.52 -14.70
CA ALA A 51 -9.65 9.36 -13.65
C ALA A 51 -10.11 8.53 -12.44
N ALA A 52 -10.76 7.39 -12.68
CA ALA A 52 -11.17 6.46 -11.63
C ALA A 52 -9.97 5.85 -10.88
N GLU A 53 -8.88 5.51 -11.58
CA GLU A 53 -7.62 5.04 -10.96
C GLU A 53 -7.00 6.10 -10.04
N ALA A 54 -6.97 7.37 -10.49
CA ALA A 54 -6.47 8.47 -9.67
C ALA A 54 -7.34 8.70 -8.42
N GLU A 55 -8.67 8.61 -8.56
CA GLU A 55 -9.59 8.72 -7.43
C GLU A 55 -9.44 7.56 -6.45
N MET A 56 -9.28 6.32 -6.94
CA MET A 56 -9.00 5.16 -6.08
C MET A 56 -7.68 5.33 -5.32
N ALA A 57 -6.63 5.83 -5.96
CA ALA A 57 -5.35 6.10 -5.31
C ALA A 57 -5.50 7.13 -4.19
N PHE A 58 -6.22 8.23 -4.45
CA PHE A 58 -6.53 9.26 -3.47
C PHE A 58 -7.34 8.73 -2.29
N ILE A 59 -8.37 7.92 -2.55
CA ILE A 59 -9.17 7.28 -1.49
C ILE A 59 -8.29 6.35 -0.65
N ASN A 60 -7.42 5.55 -1.27
CA ASN A 60 -6.54 4.65 -0.53
C ASN A 60 -5.58 5.42 0.38
N GLU A 61 -4.96 6.50 -0.12
CA GLU A 61 -4.10 7.36 0.68
C GLU A 61 -4.85 7.97 1.87
N ASN A 62 -6.06 8.48 1.66
CA ASN A 62 -6.89 9.00 2.74
C ASN A 62 -7.26 7.93 3.77
N LEU A 63 -7.61 6.72 3.34
CA LEU A 63 -7.91 5.60 4.24
C LEU A 63 -6.68 5.20 5.07
N GLU A 64 -5.50 5.18 4.46
CA GLU A 64 -4.25 4.98 5.19
C GLU A 64 -3.99 6.10 6.20
N GLY A 65 -4.26 7.35 5.82
CA GLY A 65 -4.18 8.51 6.71
C GLY A 65 -5.13 8.37 7.92
N ILE A 66 -6.38 7.99 7.68
CA ILE A 66 -7.38 7.75 8.75
C ILE A 66 -6.93 6.60 9.65
N ARG A 67 -6.49 5.47 9.09
CA ARG A 67 -6.01 4.32 9.88
C ARG A 67 -4.81 4.69 10.75
N ARG A 68 -3.88 5.50 10.23
CA ARG A 68 -2.75 6.03 11.02
C ARG A 68 -3.25 6.95 12.13
N ALA A 69 -4.15 7.88 11.83
CA ALA A 69 -4.70 8.79 12.83
C ALA A 69 -5.46 8.05 13.95
N ASP A 70 -6.25 7.03 13.61
CA ASP A 70 -6.94 6.21 14.59
C ASP A 70 -5.98 5.35 15.41
N PHE A 71 -4.91 4.84 14.79
CA PHE A 71 -3.84 4.15 15.51
C PHE A 71 -3.16 5.08 16.52
N GLU A 72 -2.75 6.28 16.11
CA GLU A 72 -2.10 7.27 16.99
C GLU A 72 -3.04 7.68 18.14
N ARG A 73 -4.34 7.90 17.87
CA ARG A 73 -5.34 8.16 18.92
C ARG A 73 -5.44 7.02 19.92
N GLN A 74 -5.42 5.77 19.47
CA GLN A 74 -5.46 4.62 20.38
C GLN A 74 -4.16 4.51 21.19
N VAL A 75 -3.03 4.95 20.65
CA VAL A 75 -1.76 5.04 21.39
C VAL A 75 -1.84 6.15 22.44
N ASP A 76 -2.42 7.30 22.11
CA ASP A 76 -2.60 8.43 23.03
C ASP A 76 -3.54 8.09 24.21
N ASP A 77 -4.47 7.14 24.03
CA ASP A 77 -5.33 6.63 25.10
C ASP A 77 -4.55 5.91 26.22
N TYR A 78 -3.29 5.52 25.96
CA TYR A 78 -2.41 4.88 26.93
C TYR A 78 -1.45 5.87 27.59
N GLU A 79 -1.41 5.85 28.92
CA GLU A 79 -0.41 6.54 29.71
C GLU A 79 0.45 5.50 30.44
N ILE A 80 1.67 5.27 29.95
CA ILE A 80 2.58 4.29 30.55
C ILE A 80 3.35 4.94 31.71
N THR A 81 3.24 4.33 32.90
CA THR A 81 3.84 4.86 34.13
C THR A 81 5.04 4.06 34.59
N ALA A 82 5.08 2.75 34.34
CA ALA A 82 6.21 1.89 34.72
C ALA A 82 6.27 0.62 33.86
N ILE A 83 7.47 0.06 33.77
CA ILE A 83 7.72 -1.28 33.24
C ILE A 83 8.61 -1.98 34.26
N GLU A 84 8.10 -3.07 34.84
CA GLU A 84 8.78 -3.77 35.93
C GLU A 84 8.99 -5.23 35.59
N ASP A 85 10.09 -5.79 36.08
CA ASP A 85 10.38 -7.23 35.93
C ASP A 85 9.30 -8.06 36.64
N THR A 86 8.90 -9.16 36.00
CA THR A 86 7.88 -10.09 36.52
C THR A 86 8.44 -11.08 37.54
N PHE A 87 9.75 -11.09 37.82
CA PHE A 87 10.40 -12.07 38.71
C PHE A 87 9.85 -12.14 40.14
N ALA A 88 9.01 -11.19 40.57
CA ALA A 88 8.27 -11.27 41.82
C ALA A 88 6.93 -12.01 41.68
N GLY A 89 6.97 -13.35 41.66
CA GLY A 89 5.91 -14.16 42.25
C GLY A 89 4.95 -14.98 41.37
N ASP A 90 5.28 -15.30 40.12
CA ASP A 90 4.43 -16.20 39.32
C ASP A 90 5.22 -17.42 38.79
N GLU A 91 4.96 -18.59 39.39
CA GLU A 91 5.64 -19.88 39.11
C GLU A 91 5.51 -20.34 37.64
N THR A 92 4.62 -19.71 36.86
CA THR A 92 4.42 -19.98 35.43
C THR A 92 5.40 -19.23 34.51
N HIS A 93 6.04 -18.16 34.98
CA HIS A 93 6.85 -17.26 34.16
C HIS A 93 8.35 -17.59 34.16
N GLY A 94 8.82 -18.41 35.13
CA GLY A 94 10.19 -18.92 35.17
C GLY A 94 10.54 -19.93 34.04
N ARG A 95 9.59 -20.30 33.18
CA ARG A 95 9.79 -21.25 32.08
C ARG A 95 10.42 -20.64 30.82
N ALA A 96 10.25 -19.34 30.58
CA ALA A 96 10.64 -18.76 29.30
C ALA A 96 12.16 -18.61 29.10
N GLY A 97 12.96 -18.59 30.18
CA GLY A 97 14.41 -18.33 30.10
C GLY A 97 14.77 -16.91 29.64
N PHE A 98 13.78 -16.03 29.47
CA PHE A 98 13.92 -14.64 29.06
C PHE A 98 13.27 -13.71 30.11
N PRO A 99 13.82 -12.50 30.33
CA PRO A 99 13.21 -11.51 31.20
C PRO A 99 11.79 -11.19 30.73
N THR A 100 10.81 -11.42 31.59
CA THR A 100 9.42 -11.03 31.37
C THR A 100 9.19 -9.71 32.09
N TYR A 101 8.41 -8.81 31.49
CA TYR A 101 8.09 -7.50 32.08
C TYR A 101 6.58 -7.31 32.16
N ASN A 102 6.12 -6.62 33.19
CA ASN A 102 4.76 -6.08 33.26
C ASN A 102 4.80 -4.58 32.94
N VAL A 103 3.84 -4.15 32.13
CA VAL A 103 3.57 -2.74 31.85
C VAL A 103 2.45 -2.26 32.77
N PHE A 104 2.68 -1.10 33.38
CA PHE A 104 1.73 -0.41 34.24
C PHE A 104 1.40 0.94 33.65
N GLY A 105 0.15 1.35 33.80
CA GLY A 105 -0.30 2.62 33.28
C GLY A 105 -1.79 2.83 33.44
N THR A 106 -2.32 3.78 32.68
CA THR A 106 -3.75 3.98 32.50
C THR A 106 -4.13 3.81 31.04
N TYR A 107 -5.33 3.27 30.78
CA TYR A 107 -5.96 3.25 29.47
C TYR A 107 -7.33 3.93 29.62
N ARG A 108 -7.54 5.07 28.95
CA ARG A 108 -8.76 5.88 29.09
C ARG A 108 -9.12 6.18 30.55
N GLY A 109 -8.10 6.46 31.37
CA GLY A 109 -8.25 6.78 32.79
C GLY A 109 -8.45 5.58 33.72
N ALA A 110 -8.50 4.35 33.20
CA ALA A 110 -8.53 3.14 34.03
C ALA A 110 -7.13 2.56 34.19
N SER A 111 -6.68 2.33 35.43
CA SER A 111 -5.39 1.69 35.69
C SER A 111 -5.35 0.27 35.14
N PHE A 112 -4.22 -0.12 34.55
CA PHE A 112 -3.99 -1.48 34.09
C PHE A 112 -2.61 -1.98 34.48
N LYS A 113 -2.52 -3.31 34.56
CA LYS A 113 -1.28 -4.09 34.64
C LYS A 113 -1.38 -5.18 33.57
N ALA A 114 -0.40 -5.24 32.67
CA ALA A 114 -0.41 -6.23 31.59
C ALA A 114 0.98 -6.79 31.33
N PRO A 115 1.12 -8.11 31.10
CA PRO A 115 2.40 -8.70 30.74
C PRO A 115 2.82 -8.18 29.37
N LEU A 116 4.05 -7.68 29.21
CA LEU A 116 4.57 -7.12 27.96
C LEU A 116 4.49 -8.14 26.81
N ALA A 117 4.77 -9.42 27.12
CA ALA A 117 4.51 -10.53 26.22
C ALA A 117 3.01 -10.75 26.06
N ASN A 118 2.52 -10.74 24.81
CA ASN A 118 1.10 -10.84 24.40
C ASN A 118 0.30 -9.53 24.34
N GLN A 119 0.96 -8.38 24.26
CA GLN A 119 0.26 -7.12 24.08
C GLN A 119 0.04 -6.72 22.62
N SER A 120 -0.99 -5.92 22.40
CA SER A 120 -1.33 -5.34 21.11
C SER A 120 -0.19 -4.45 20.60
N ARG A 121 -0.07 -4.30 19.28
CA ARG A 121 0.90 -3.36 18.68
C ARG A 121 0.67 -1.92 19.12
N VAL A 122 -0.56 -1.55 19.50
CA VAL A 122 -0.91 -0.24 20.03
C VAL A 122 -0.25 -0.01 21.39
N LEU A 123 -0.37 -0.97 22.32
CA LEU A 123 0.27 -0.86 23.62
C LEU A 123 1.81 -0.89 23.50
N LEU A 124 2.36 -1.72 22.60
CA LEU A 124 3.81 -1.69 22.32
C LEU A 124 4.24 -0.32 21.77
N ALA A 125 3.45 0.30 20.89
CA ALA A 125 3.72 1.65 20.40
C ALA A 125 3.66 2.70 21.53
N ALA A 126 2.68 2.60 22.43
CA ALA A 126 2.60 3.45 23.61
C ALA A 126 3.85 3.31 24.50
N VAL A 127 4.32 2.08 24.70
CA VAL A 127 5.56 1.79 25.42
C VAL A 127 6.78 2.38 24.71
N THR A 128 6.87 2.30 23.37
CA THR A 128 8.02 2.88 22.65
C THR A 128 8.14 4.40 22.79
N ARG A 129 7.04 5.11 23.01
CA ARG A 129 7.06 6.55 23.28
C ARG A 129 7.63 6.89 24.66
N ARG A 130 7.71 5.91 25.56
CA ARG A 130 8.34 5.99 26.88
C ARG A 130 9.58 5.10 26.91
N SER A 131 10.44 5.24 25.90
CA SER A 131 11.63 4.38 25.74
C SER A 131 12.56 4.39 26.95
N GLU A 132 12.54 5.45 27.74
CA GLU A 132 13.30 5.56 28.99
C GLU A 132 12.83 4.61 30.09
N LEU A 133 11.58 4.12 30.01
CA LEU A 133 11.04 3.11 30.91
C LEU A 133 11.39 1.69 30.44
N ILE A 134 11.82 1.52 29.19
CA ILE A 134 12.11 0.20 28.63
C ILE A 134 13.42 -0.31 29.25
N PRO A 135 13.43 -1.55 29.78
CA PRO A 135 14.63 -2.17 30.32
C PRO A 135 15.79 -2.17 29.32
N PHE A 136 16.99 -1.84 29.81
CA PHE A 136 18.18 -1.67 28.96
C PHE A 136 18.58 -2.95 28.21
N ASP A 137 18.43 -4.11 28.84
CA ASP A 137 18.64 -5.44 28.25
C ASP A 137 17.67 -5.77 27.11
N VAL A 138 16.49 -5.15 27.10
CA VAL A 138 15.54 -5.22 25.98
C VAL A 138 16.01 -4.30 24.87
N LEU A 139 16.32 -3.04 25.18
CA LEU A 139 16.77 -2.04 24.21
C LEU A 139 18.03 -2.45 23.45
N GLN A 140 18.98 -3.16 24.08
CA GLN A 140 20.21 -3.62 23.41
C GLN A 140 19.99 -4.65 22.29
N ARG A 141 18.78 -5.21 22.16
CA ARG A 141 18.50 -6.29 21.19
C ARG A 141 18.23 -5.78 19.77
N ALA A 142 18.02 -4.47 19.59
CA ALA A 142 17.78 -3.86 18.29
C ALA A 142 18.14 -2.36 18.29
N ASP A 143 18.29 -1.79 17.10
CA ASP A 143 18.64 -0.38 16.92
C ASP A 143 17.46 0.58 17.16
N ASN A 144 16.23 0.07 17.27
CA ASN A 144 15.06 0.86 17.62
C ASN A 144 14.21 0.20 18.72
N PRO A 145 13.51 0.98 19.56
CA PRO A 145 12.72 0.45 20.67
C PRO A 145 11.59 -0.51 20.24
N MET A 146 10.94 -0.26 19.10
CA MET A 146 9.84 -1.11 18.64
C MET A 146 10.32 -2.51 18.28
N ASP A 147 11.40 -2.61 17.52
CA ASP A 147 11.99 -3.88 17.13
C ASP A 147 12.55 -4.63 18.33
N ALA A 148 13.15 -3.92 19.29
CA ALA A 148 13.62 -4.48 20.54
C ALA A 148 12.47 -5.15 21.32
N LEU A 149 11.33 -4.46 21.46
CA LEU A 149 10.13 -4.99 22.11
C LEU A 149 9.55 -6.18 21.34
N LEU A 150 9.41 -6.08 20.02
CA LEU A 150 8.88 -7.16 19.19
C LEU A 150 9.74 -8.43 19.26
N ARG A 151 11.08 -8.28 19.29
CA ARG A 151 12.01 -9.40 19.49
C ARG A 151 11.86 -10.02 20.87
N ASN A 152 11.79 -9.20 21.92
CA ASN A 152 11.57 -9.70 23.28
C ASN A 152 10.24 -10.48 23.38
N VAL A 153 9.14 -9.92 22.86
CA VAL A 153 7.83 -10.59 22.83
C VAL A 153 7.89 -11.91 22.07
N ALA A 154 8.58 -11.95 20.92
CA ALA A 154 8.73 -13.17 20.13
C ALA A 154 9.54 -14.24 20.87
N ASP A 155 10.63 -13.86 21.53
CA ASP A 155 11.49 -14.77 22.29
C ASP A 155 10.78 -15.32 23.54
N VAL A 156 10.08 -14.47 24.28
CA VAL A 156 9.26 -14.87 25.43
C VAL A 156 8.14 -15.83 24.99
N ASN A 157 7.43 -15.51 23.91
CA ASN A 157 6.38 -16.38 23.36
C ASN A 157 6.93 -17.71 22.81
N ARG A 158 8.18 -17.73 22.32
CA ARG A 158 8.87 -18.99 21.97
C ARG A 158 9.19 -19.80 23.22
N GLY A 159 9.66 -19.14 24.28
CA GLY A 159 9.94 -19.76 25.57
C GLY A 159 8.70 -20.42 26.21
N TYR A 160 7.51 -19.83 26.05
CA TYR A 160 6.25 -20.43 26.53
C TYR A 160 5.75 -21.63 25.72
N ARG A 161 6.23 -21.84 24.49
CA ARG A 161 5.80 -22.93 23.61
C ARG A 161 6.63 -24.21 23.76
N ASN A 162 7.80 -24.11 24.36
CA ASN A 162 8.72 -25.24 24.61
C ASN A 162 8.56 -25.75 26.05
#